data_AF-A0A938UTN0-F1
#
_entry.id   AF-A0A938UTN0-F1
#
_cell.length_a   1.000
_cell.length_b   1.000
_cell.length_c   1.000
_cell.angle_alpha   90.00
_cell.angle_beta   90.00
_cell.angle_gamma   90.00
#
_symmetry.space_group_name_H-M   'P 1'
#
loop_
_entity.id
_entity.type
_entity.pdbx_description
1 polymer ?
#
loop_
_entity_poly.entity_id
_entity_poly.type
_entity_poly.pdbx_seq_one_letter_code
_entity_poly.pdbx_strand_id
1 'polypeptide(L)'
;MQLLDSATRKQDLTELERAGLVQFFEIAVELSWKAAKDWLEAQGLQPAGPRDSLKMAYASGLIADGHVWLQALHDRNMATHTYDEASAAQLEMRIRTTYLSALHAIVAELKVRE
;
A
#
# COMPACT_ATOMS: atom_id res chain seq x y z
N MET A 1 -0.53 -0.74 10.44
CA MET A 1 -0.99 0.64 10.20
C MET A 1 -0.43 1.63 11.23
N GLN A 2 -0.57 1.39 12.55
CA GLN A 2 -0.10 2.35 13.59
C GLN A 2 1.35 2.85 13.48
N LEU A 3 2.31 2.01 13.09
CA LEU A 3 3.71 2.43 12.91
C LEU A 3 3.91 3.29 11.65
N LEU A 4 3.21 2.96 10.56
CA LEU A 4 3.18 3.78 9.34
C LEU A 4 2.58 5.15 9.65
N ASP A 5 1.45 5.19 10.37
CA ASP A 5 0.80 6.44 10.81
C ASP A 5 1.69 7.28 11.73
N SER A 6 2.53 6.64 12.53
CA SER A 6 3.46 7.33 13.42
C SER A 6 4.63 7.93 12.65
N ALA A 7 5.19 7.17 11.70
CA ALA A 7 6.26 7.65 10.84
C ALA A 7 5.81 8.81 9.92
N THR A 8 4.57 8.77 9.40
CA THR A 8 4.01 9.84 8.54
C THR A 8 3.63 11.13 9.28
N ARG A 9 3.76 11.19 10.61
CA ARG A 9 3.50 12.43 11.38
C ARG A 9 4.75 13.28 11.62
N LYS A 10 5.94 12.69 11.60
CA LYS A 10 7.20 13.43 11.72
C LYS A 10 7.54 14.05 10.37
N GLN A 11 7.88 15.35 10.32
CA GLN A 11 8.15 16.06 9.06
C GLN A 11 9.59 15.85 8.58
N ASP A 12 10.56 15.99 9.47
CA ASP A 12 11.99 15.85 9.14
C ASP A 12 12.51 14.47 9.56
N LEU A 13 12.36 13.48 8.68
CA LEU A 13 12.91 12.14 8.90
C LEU A 13 14.42 12.12 8.65
N THR A 14 15.17 11.55 9.59
CA THR A 14 16.53 11.08 9.31
C THR A 14 16.52 9.99 8.23
N GLU A 15 17.67 9.70 7.62
CA GLU A 15 17.79 8.64 6.61
C GLU A 15 17.27 7.29 7.12
N LEU A 16 17.62 6.91 8.35
CA LEU A 16 17.18 5.67 8.97
C LEU A 16 15.65 5.65 9.21
N GLU A 17 15.07 6.77 9.64
CA GLU A 17 13.62 6.86 9.84
C GLU A 17 12.86 6.85 8.52
N ARG A 18 13.43 7.44 7.46
CA ARG A 18 12.88 7.37 6.09
C ARG A 18 12.92 5.94 5.56
N ALA A 19 14.01 5.22 5.78
CA ALA A 19 14.09 3.79 5.45
C ALA A 19 13.03 2.98 6.22
N GLY A 20 12.83 3.27 7.51
CA GLY A 20 11.77 2.67 8.31
C GLY A 20 10.36 2.96 7.77
N LEU A 21 10.09 4.21 7.36
CA LEU A 21 8.83 4.59 6.72
C LEU A 21 8.57 3.78 5.44
N VAL A 22 9.58 3.68 4.57
CA VAL A 22 9.50 2.90 3.32
C VAL A 22 9.24 1.43 3.62
N GLN A 23 9.95 0.84 4.60
CA GLN A 23 9.73 -0.55 5.02
C GLN A 23 8.29 -0.79 5.52
N PHE A 24 7.74 0.13 6.32
CA PHE A 24 6.36 0.02 6.79
C PHE A 24 5.34 0.15 5.65
N PHE A 25 5.61 0.99 4.67
CA PHE A 25 4.80 1.09 3.46
C PHE A 25 4.83 -0.22 2.66
N GLU A 26 6.00 -0.82 2.45
CA GLU A 26 6.13 -2.08 1.71
C GLU A 26 5.29 -3.20 2.35
N ILE A 27 5.43 -3.36 3.67
CA ILE A 27 4.68 -4.33 4.45
C ILE A 27 3.17 -4.04 4.34
N ALA A 28 2.76 -2.77 4.44
CA ALA A 28 1.35 -2.40 4.37
C ALA A 28 0.73 -2.71 3.00
N VAL A 29 1.43 -2.42 1.89
CA VAL A 29 0.95 -2.79 0.55
C VAL A 29 0.90 -4.31 0.38
N GLU A 30 1.93 -5.03 0.84
CA GLU A 30 1.98 -6.49 0.78
C GLU A 30 0.82 -7.16 1.52
N LEU A 31 0.51 -6.72 2.73
CA LEU A 31 -0.61 -7.24 3.50
C LEU A 31 -1.96 -6.85 2.88
N SER A 32 -2.06 -5.64 2.31
CA SER A 32 -3.33 -5.17 1.74
C SER A 32 -3.77 -5.97 0.51
N TRP A 33 -2.86 -6.27 -0.43
CA TRP A 33 -3.26 -7.08 -1.59
C TRP A 33 -3.53 -8.54 -1.22
N LYS A 34 -2.86 -9.08 -0.19
CA LYS A 34 -3.14 -10.41 0.35
C LYS A 34 -4.50 -10.48 1.01
N ALA A 35 -4.84 -9.52 1.87
CA ALA A 35 -6.16 -9.45 2.48
C ALA A 35 -7.27 -9.26 1.43
N ALA A 36 -7.02 -8.42 0.41
CA ALA A 36 -7.93 -8.28 -0.73
C ALA A 36 -8.10 -9.60 -1.48
N LYS A 37 -7.00 -10.34 -1.70
CA LYS A 37 -7.03 -11.67 -2.31
C LYS A 37 -7.87 -12.64 -1.49
N ASP A 38 -7.64 -12.75 -0.19
CA ASP A 38 -8.38 -13.65 0.69
C ASP A 38 -9.89 -13.34 0.65
N TRP A 39 -10.24 -12.05 0.68
CA TRP A 39 -11.63 -11.60 0.52
C TRP A 39 -12.22 -11.96 -0.85
N LEU A 40 -11.48 -11.74 -1.95
CA LEU A 40 -11.93 -12.11 -3.30
C LEU A 40 -12.12 -13.62 -3.44
N GLU A 41 -11.23 -14.42 -2.85
CA GLU A 41 -11.33 -15.88 -2.83
C GLU A 41 -12.57 -16.37 -2.07
N ALA A 42 -12.91 -15.73 -0.96
CA ALA A 42 -14.17 -16.00 -0.24
C ALA A 42 -15.42 -15.71 -1.10
N GLN A 43 -15.32 -14.79 -2.06
CA GLN A 43 -16.39 -14.48 -3.02
C GLN A 43 -16.38 -15.39 -4.27
N GLY A 44 -15.53 -16.42 -4.29
CA GLY A 44 -15.43 -17.38 -5.40
C GLY A 44 -14.58 -16.88 -6.58
N LEU A 45 -13.85 -15.77 -6.44
CA LEU A 45 -12.87 -15.32 -7.42
C LEU A 45 -11.51 -15.97 -7.15
N GLN A 46 -10.60 -15.97 -8.12
CA GLN A 46 -9.31 -16.66 -8.01
C GLN A 46 -8.17 -15.79 -8.58
N PRO A 47 -7.80 -14.69 -7.89
CA PRO A 47 -6.74 -13.81 -8.37
C PRO A 47 -5.36 -14.49 -8.35
N ALA A 48 -4.65 -14.41 -9.47
CA ALA A 48 -3.38 -15.12 -9.68
C ALA A 48 -2.20 -14.51 -8.91
N GLY A 49 -2.29 -13.26 -8.46
CA GLY A 49 -1.19 -12.58 -7.77
C GLY A 49 -1.51 -11.12 -7.42
N PRO A 50 -0.51 -10.31 -6.99
CA PRO A 50 -0.75 -8.99 -6.41
C PRO A 50 -1.48 -8.02 -7.35
N ARG A 51 -0.99 -7.92 -8.59
CA ARG A 51 -1.59 -7.04 -9.62
C ARG A 51 -3.01 -7.46 -9.95
N ASP A 52 -3.25 -8.76 -10.05
CA ASP A 52 -4.56 -9.31 -10.41
C ASP A 52 -5.57 -9.13 -9.26
N SER A 53 -5.12 -9.36 -8.02
CA SER A 53 -5.89 -9.11 -6.81
C SER A 53 -6.36 -7.66 -6.72
N LEU A 54 -5.47 -6.70 -6.99
CA LEU A 54 -5.84 -5.28 -6.97
C LEU A 54 -6.79 -4.89 -8.12
N LYS A 55 -6.62 -5.46 -9.31
CA LYS A 55 -7.56 -5.23 -10.43
C LYS A 55 -8.95 -5.77 -10.11
N MET A 56 -9.04 -6.98 -9.56
CA MET A 56 -10.31 -7.57 -9.16
C MET A 56 -10.94 -6.86 -7.95
N ALA A 57 -10.12 -6.40 -6.99
CA ALA A 57 -10.57 -5.58 -5.87
C ALA A 57 -11.20 -4.26 -6.36
N TYR A 58 -10.64 -3.64 -7.39
CA TYR A 58 -11.25 -2.47 -8.02
C TYR A 58 -12.55 -2.82 -8.73
N ALA A 59 -12.57 -3.89 -9.53
CA ALA A 59 -13.76 -4.32 -10.27
C ALA A 59 -14.94 -4.73 -9.35
N SER A 60 -14.64 -5.24 -8.16
CA SER A 60 -15.62 -5.61 -7.13
C SER A 60 -16.04 -4.45 -6.22
N GLY A 61 -15.45 -3.27 -6.42
CA GLY A 61 -15.71 -2.08 -5.59
C GLY A 61 -15.17 -2.18 -4.17
N LEU A 62 -14.21 -3.07 -3.89
CA LEU A 62 -13.49 -3.13 -2.61
C LEU A 62 -12.52 -1.94 -2.47
N ILE A 63 -11.96 -1.47 -3.58
CA ILE A 63 -11.12 -0.26 -3.62
C ILE A 63 -11.66 0.73 -4.64
N ALA A 64 -11.55 2.02 -4.34
CA ALA A 64 -12.12 3.09 -5.17
C ALA A 64 -11.22 3.49 -6.35
N ASP A 65 -9.90 3.41 -6.20
CA ASP A 65 -8.94 3.83 -7.23
C ASP A 65 -7.88 2.74 -7.48
N GLY A 66 -8.10 1.94 -8.53
CA GLY A 66 -7.15 0.91 -8.94
C GLY A 66 -5.81 1.47 -9.43
N HIS A 67 -5.74 2.69 -9.96
CA HIS A 67 -4.49 3.27 -10.47
C HIS A 67 -3.54 3.59 -9.32
N VAL A 68 -4.06 4.19 -8.23
CA VAL A 68 -3.27 4.45 -7.02
C VAL A 68 -2.65 3.16 -6.48
N TRP A 69 -3.42 2.07 -6.46
CA TRP A 69 -2.94 0.77 -5.98
C TRP A 69 -1.92 0.11 -6.92
N LEU A 70 -2.11 0.20 -8.24
CA LEU A 70 -1.13 -0.28 -9.20
C LEU A 70 0.19 0.52 -9.14
N GLN A 71 0.11 1.83 -8.89
CA GLN A 71 1.29 2.66 -8.67
C GLN A 71 1.97 2.33 -7.34
N ALA A 72 1.22 2.17 -6.25
CA ALA A 72 1.77 1.75 -4.96
C ALA A 72 2.48 0.38 -5.05
N LEU A 73 1.90 -0.55 -5.80
CA LEU A 73 2.52 -1.86 -6.07
C LEU A 73 3.83 -1.73 -6.87
N HIS A 74 3.86 -0.84 -7.86
CA HIS A 74 5.06 -0.56 -8.63
C HIS A 74 6.15 0.07 -7.75
N ASP A 75 5.82 1.10 -6.99
CA ASP A 75 6.73 1.80 -6.09
C ASP A 75 7.31 0.87 -5.02
N ARG A 76 6.49 -0.03 -4.45
CA ARG A 76 6.96 -1.08 -3.54
C ARG A 76 8.00 -1.98 -4.20
N ASN A 77 7.78 -2.41 -5.45
CA ASN A 77 8.75 -3.26 -6.15
C ASN A 77 10.07 -2.53 -6.44
N MET A 78 10.05 -1.19 -6.50
CA MET A 78 11.23 -0.37 -6.75
C MET A 78 11.95 0.04 -5.46
N ALA A 79 11.24 0.10 -4.34
CA ALA A 79 11.80 0.44 -3.04
C ALA A 79 12.97 -0.48 -2.63
N THR A 80 12.93 -1.77 -2.98
CA THR A 80 14.03 -2.73 -2.74
C THR A 80 15.32 -2.42 -3.51
N HIS A 81 15.25 -1.57 -4.54
CA HIS A 81 16.38 -1.13 -5.35
C HIS A 81 16.78 0.33 -5.09
N THR A 82 16.11 0.99 -4.14
CA THR A 82 16.24 2.43 -3.92
C THR A 82 17.26 2.72 -2.82
N TYR A 83 18.54 2.87 -3.22
CA TYR A 83 19.61 3.42 -2.36
C TYR A 83 19.89 4.90 -2.66
N ASP A 84 19.09 5.54 -3.51
CA ASP A 84 19.18 6.98 -3.82
C ASP A 84 18.22 7.78 -2.93
N GLU A 85 18.78 8.77 -2.22
CA GLU A 85 18.08 9.67 -1.31
C GLU A 85 16.93 10.44 -2.00
N ALA A 86 17.12 10.85 -3.26
CA ALA A 86 16.12 11.60 -4.01
C ALA A 86 14.88 10.73 -4.29
N SER A 87 15.09 9.48 -4.69
CA SER A 87 14.02 8.50 -4.89
C SER A 87 13.29 8.16 -3.59
N ALA A 88 14.01 7.99 -2.47
CA ALA A 88 13.41 7.76 -1.17
C ALA A 88 12.55 8.95 -0.69
N ALA A 89 12.97 10.18 -0.96
CA ALA A 89 12.20 11.39 -0.66
C ALA A 89 10.92 11.51 -1.50
N GLN A 90 10.98 11.18 -2.78
CA GLN A 90 9.79 11.16 -3.62
C GLN A 90 8.80 10.07 -3.17
N LEU A 91 9.30 8.89 -2.81
CA LEU A 91 8.46 7.81 -2.30
C LEU A 91 7.81 8.20 -0.97
N GLU A 92 8.56 8.78 -0.04
CA GLU A 92 8.03 9.33 1.20
C GLU A 92 6.88 10.32 0.94
N MET A 93 7.06 11.25 0.01
CA MET A 93 6.02 12.22 -0.34
C MET A 93 4.75 11.52 -0.83
N ARG A 94 4.87 10.52 -1.71
CA ARG A 94 3.72 9.75 -2.22
C ARG A 94 3.05 8.90 -1.13
N ILE A 95 3.84 8.34 -0.21
CA ILE A 95 3.32 7.62 0.96
C ILE A 95 2.41 8.54 1.76
N ARG A 96 2.88 9.75 2.09
CA ARG A 96 2.14 10.72 2.92
C ARG A 96 0.90 11.29 2.24
N THR A 97 0.98 11.56 0.94
CA THR A 97 -0.05 12.32 0.22
C THR A 97 -1.09 11.46 -0.47
N THR A 98 -0.74 10.23 -0.87
CA THR A 98 -1.60 9.39 -1.72
C THR A 98 -1.81 7.99 -1.14
N TYR A 99 -0.74 7.30 -0.74
CA TYR A 99 -0.87 5.89 -0.37
C TYR A 99 -1.45 5.67 1.01
N LEU A 100 -1.19 6.57 1.97
CA LEU A 100 -1.71 6.42 3.32
C LEU A 100 -3.24 6.40 3.35
N SER A 101 -3.89 7.30 2.61
CA SER A 101 -5.35 7.33 2.51
C SER A 101 -5.92 6.08 1.83
N ALA A 102 -5.25 5.56 0.79
CA ALA A 102 -5.66 4.33 0.12
C ALA A 102 -5.54 3.11 1.05
N LEU A 103 -4.46 3.03 1.83
CA LEU A 103 -4.22 1.98 2.83
C LEU A 103 -5.27 2.02 3.95
N HIS A 104 -5.63 3.20 4.45
CA HIS A 104 -6.74 3.30 5.42
C HIS A 104 -8.08 2.89 4.82
N ALA A 105 -8.36 3.31 3.58
CA ALA A 105 -9.63 3.03 2.91
C ALA A 105 -9.87 1.53 2.73
N ILE A 106 -8.88 0.77 2.24
CA ILE A 106 -9.06 -0.69 2.04
C ILE A 106 -9.26 -1.42 3.37
N VAL A 107 -8.57 -1.00 4.44
CA VAL A 107 -8.75 -1.58 5.78
C VAL A 107 -10.15 -1.30 6.32
N ALA A 108 -10.69 -0.11 6.08
CA ALA A 108 -12.05 0.23 6.46
C ALA A 108 -13.07 -0.61 5.68
N GLU A 109 -12.91 -0.72 4.36
CA GLU A 109 -13.80 -1.51 3.50
C GLU A 109 -13.80 -3.00 3.86
N LEU A 110 -12.63 -3.60 4.10
CA LEU A 110 -12.54 -5.00 4.51
C LEU A 110 -13.24 -5.27 5.84
N LYS A 111 -13.09 -4.37 6.83
CA LYS A 111 -13.78 -4.50 8.14
C LYS A 111 -15.29 -4.39 8.06
N VAL A 112 -15.81 -3.68 7.06
CA VAL A 112 -17.26 -3.53 6.84
C VAL A 112 -17.84 -4.77 6.14
N ARG A 113 -17.00 -5.53 5.43
CA ARG A 113 -17.39 -6.65 4.56
C ARG A 113 -17.01 -8.03 5.11
N GLU A 114 -16.45 -8.09 6.32
CA GLU A 114 -16.38 -9.30 7.18
C GLU A 114 -17.76 -9.60 7.79
#